data_AF-A0A847MVH6-F1
#
_entry.id   AF-A0A847MVH6-F1
#
_cell.length_a   1.000
_cell.length_b   1.000
_cell.length_c   1.000
_cell.angle_alpha   90.00
_cell.angle_beta   90.00
_cell.angle_gamma   90.00
#
_symmetry.space_group_name_H-M   'P 1'
#
loop_
_entity.id
_entity.type
_entity.pdbx_description
1 polymer ?
#
loop_
_entity_poly.entity_id
_entity_poly.type
_entity_poly.pdbx_seq_one_letter_code
_entity_poly.pdbx_strand_id
1 'polypeptide(L)'
;MADVVLHLRGPIIAGPDDIRAQAWVVDGVITYAPPEGARDIRSIDGWVLPGYVDAHCHVGLGPQGAVSEEEAEAQASTDRDNGTLLLRDAGSAADTRWIDERDDLPKIIRAGRHIARTRRYIRGYAHEVEPDQLVARVRAEARAGDGWVKLVDDWIDRDRADLAPCWPRDVLTEAIAAAHEEGARVTAHCFGQESLYDFAAAGTDCIEHATGLEPETVAAFAEQSIAIVPTLINIETFPDIAASAGEKFPRYRERMIDLFERRYDTIRSAHEAGVPIYLGTDAGGHIAHGMVPAEALELEKAGMSPVEVLGAATWGAREWLGRPV
;
A
#
# COMPACT_ATOMS: atom_id res chain seq x y z
N MET A 1 -23.45 29.69 10.28
CA MET A 1 -23.96 29.91 8.90
C MET A 1 -24.64 28.61 8.51
N ALA A 2 -25.75 28.60 7.79
CA ALA A 2 -26.25 27.32 7.30
C ALA A 2 -25.19 26.77 6.34
N ASP A 3 -24.67 25.58 6.61
CA ASP A 3 -23.63 25.01 5.77
C ASP A 3 -24.19 24.75 4.37
N VAL A 4 -23.35 24.98 3.37
CA VAL A 4 -23.72 24.81 1.96
C VAL A 4 -24.06 23.35 1.71
N VAL A 5 -25.25 23.08 1.20
CA VAL A 5 -25.61 21.73 0.75
C VAL A 5 -25.03 21.51 -0.65
N LEU A 6 -24.29 20.41 -0.84
CA LEU A 6 -23.89 20.00 -2.17
C LEU A 6 -24.93 19.07 -2.76
N HIS A 7 -25.29 19.28 -4.03
CA HIS A 7 -26.12 18.39 -4.82
C HIS A 7 -25.26 17.77 -5.92
N LEU A 8 -24.94 16.50 -5.76
CA LEU A 8 -24.13 15.73 -6.68
C LEU A 8 -25.04 15.12 -7.74
N ARG A 9 -24.79 15.42 -9.01
CA ARG A 9 -25.60 14.97 -10.15
C ARG A 9 -24.76 14.14 -11.11
N GLY A 10 -25.29 12.99 -11.51
CA GLY A 10 -24.59 12.01 -12.33
C GLY A 10 -24.33 10.71 -11.56
N PRO A 11 -23.57 9.77 -12.15
CA PRO A 11 -23.37 8.46 -11.54
C PRO A 11 -22.63 8.57 -10.20
N ILE A 12 -23.32 8.21 -9.11
CA ILE A 12 -22.76 8.04 -7.78
C ILE A 12 -22.48 6.55 -7.60
N ILE A 13 -21.23 6.14 -7.74
CA ILE A 13 -20.79 4.75 -7.67
C ILE A 13 -20.29 4.48 -6.25
N ALA A 14 -21.05 3.76 -5.44
CA ALA A 14 -20.66 3.38 -4.07
C ALA A 14 -20.28 1.89 -3.93
N GLY A 15 -20.33 1.14 -5.03
CA GLY A 15 -20.01 -0.28 -5.09
C GLY A 15 -20.20 -0.81 -6.52
N PRO A 16 -19.93 -2.11 -6.77
CA PRO A 16 -19.99 -2.70 -8.10
C PRO A 16 -21.39 -2.59 -8.74
N ASP A 17 -22.44 -2.74 -7.91
CA ASP A 17 -23.84 -2.66 -8.33
C ASP A 17 -24.61 -1.51 -7.67
N ASP A 18 -23.94 -0.69 -6.85
CA ASP A 18 -24.56 0.42 -6.13
C ASP A 18 -24.31 1.76 -6.84
N ILE A 19 -25.09 1.98 -7.90
CA ILE A 19 -24.99 3.17 -8.76
C ILE A 19 -26.28 3.99 -8.66
N ARG A 20 -26.16 5.24 -8.24
CA ARG A 20 -27.29 6.17 -8.09
C ARG A 20 -27.14 7.36 -9.04
N ALA A 21 -28.24 8.03 -9.37
CA ALA A 21 -28.23 9.16 -10.31
C ALA A 21 -27.88 10.52 -9.64
N GLN A 22 -27.98 10.60 -8.32
CA GLN A 22 -27.73 11.81 -7.54
C GLN A 22 -27.54 11.49 -6.06
N ALA A 23 -26.92 12.42 -5.34
CA ALA A 23 -26.80 12.43 -3.89
C ALA A 23 -26.70 13.86 -3.37
N TRP A 24 -26.87 14.04 -2.06
CA TRP A 24 -26.66 15.32 -1.38
C TRP A 24 -25.63 15.15 -0.27
N VAL A 25 -24.82 16.19 -0.07
CA VAL A 25 -23.92 16.30 1.09
C VAL A 25 -24.49 17.37 2.01
N VAL A 26 -24.83 16.96 3.23
CA VAL A 26 -25.39 17.81 4.28
C VAL A 26 -24.52 17.65 5.51
N ASP A 27 -23.87 18.74 5.94
CA ASP A 27 -22.96 18.75 7.09
C ASP A 27 -21.90 17.63 7.05
N GLY A 28 -21.33 17.40 5.86
CA GLY A 28 -20.32 16.35 5.61
C GLY A 28 -20.89 14.94 5.46
N VAL A 29 -22.21 14.74 5.57
CA VAL A 29 -22.86 13.43 5.46
C VAL A 29 -23.55 13.28 4.11
N ILE A 30 -23.34 12.14 3.45
CA ILE A 30 -24.02 11.79 2.20
C ILE A 30 -25.42 11.25 2.49
N THR A 31 -26.43 11.78 1.78
CA THR A 31 -27.79 11.26 1.76
C THR A 31 -28.30 11.14 0.32
N TYR A 32 -29.17 10.17 0.08
CA TYR A 32 -29.84 9.97 -1.22
C TYR A 32 -31.25 10.56 -1.26
N ALA A 33 -31.70 11.13 -0.14
CA ALA A 33 -32.95 11.89 -0.07
C ALA A 33 -32.65 13.40 -0.16
N PRO A 34 -33.43 14.17 -0.92
CA PRO A 34 -33.28 15.61 -0.97
C PRO A 34 -33.52 16.22 0.42
N PRO A 35 -32.64 17.11 0.91
CA PRO A 35 -32.82 17.72 2.23
C PRO A 35 -34.00 18.70 2.25
N GLU A 36 -34.83 18.62 3.28
CA GLU A 36 -35.94 19.53 3.47
C GLU A 36 -35.46 20.92 3.91
N GLY A 37 -35.97 21.98 3.27
CA GLY A 37 -35.72 23.35 3.70
C GLY A 37 -34.32 23.90 3.41
N ALA A 38 -33.46 23.17 2.68
CA ALA A 38 -32.16 23.65 2.23
C ALA A 38 -32.32 24.86 1.30
N ARG A 39 -31.62 25.96 1.62
CA ARG A 39 -31.72 27.23 0.87
C ARG A 39 -30.48 27.56 0.03
N ASP A 40 -29.30 27.10 0.46
CA ASP A 40 -28.04 27.28 -0.25
C ASP A 40 -27.58 25.92 -0.78
N ILE A 41 -27.97 25.62 -2.02
CA ILE A 41 -27.63 24.37 -2.71
C ILE A 41 -26.69 24.68 -3.86
N ARG A 42 -25.52 24.04 -3.87
CA ARG A 42 -24.57 24.09 -5.00
C ARG A 42 -24.57 22.76 -5.72
N SER A 43 -24.84 22.77 -7.02
CA SER A 43 -24.85 21.55 -7.82
C SER A 43 -23.47 21.29 -8.43
N ILE A 44 -23.04 20.04 -8.42
CA ILE A 44 -21.82 19.54 -9.04
C ILE A 44 -22.23 18.40 -9.98
N ASP A 45 -21.86 18.50 -11.26
CA ASP A 45 -22.14 17.47 -12.26
C ASP A 45 -20.90 16.62 -12.52
N GLY A 46 -21.05 15.30 -12.53
CA GLY A 46 -19.95 14.39 -12.85
C GLY A 46 -20.16 12.96 -12.37
N TRP A 47 -19.06 12.22 -12.34
CA TRP A 47 -18.98 10.91 -11.71
C TRP A 47 -18.49 11.11 -10.27
N VAL A 48 -19.14 10.43 -9.33
CA VAL A 48 -18.78 10.48 -7.91
C VAL A 48 -18.41 9.09 -7.45
N LEU A 49 -17.26 9.00 -6.81
CA LEU A 49 -16.68 7.80 -6.22
C LEU A 49 -16.34 8.11 -4.75
N PRO A 50 -16.31 7.11 -3.85
CA PRO A 50 -15.63 7.26 -2.57
C PRO A 50 -14.19 7.72 -2.80
N GLY A 51 -13.67 8.55 -1.89
CA GLY A 51 -12.27 8.97 -1.94
C GLY A 51 -11.34 7.76 -1.97
N TYR A 52 -10.34 7.81 -2.85
CA TYR A 52 -9.44 6.70 -3.09
C TYR A 52 -8.68 6.29 -1.84
N VAL A 53 -8.24 5.04 -1.85
CA VAL A 53 -7.33 4.43 -0.92
C VAL A 53 -6.00 4.19 -1.63
N ASP A 54 -4.92 4.65 -1.03
CA ASP A 54 -3.58 4.15 -1.35
C ASP A 54 -3.17 3.17 -0.25
N ALA A 55 -3.13 1.88 -0.59
CA ALA A 55 -2.78 0.83 0.36
C ALA A 55 -1.27 0.75 0.63
N HIS A 56 -0.43 1.49 -0.09
CA HIS A 56 1.01 1.49 0.16
C HIS A 56 1.60 2.83 -0.25
N CYS A 57 1.83 3.69 0.72
CA CYS A 57 2.60 4.91 0.55
C CYS A 57 3.43 5.17 1.82
N HIS A 58 4.15 6.29 1.85
CA HIS A 58 5.06 6.67 2.91
C HIS A 58 5.04 8.19 3.13
N VAL A 59 3.99 8.69 3.77
CA VAL A 59 3.91 10.12 4.12
C VAL A 59 4.91 10.41 5.23
N GLY A 60 5.61 11.54 5.12
CA GLY A 60 6.69 11.88 6.01
C GLY A 60 8.03 11.19 5.70
N LEU A 61 8.14 10.52 4.54
CA LEU A 61 9.37 9.88 4.08
C LEU A 61 9.88 10.51 2.77
N GLY A 62 11.13 10.95 2.79
CA GLY A 62 11.85 11.49 1.62
C GLY A 62 13.09 10.65 1.29
N PRO A 63 13.90 11.06 0.29
CA PRO A 63 15.06 10.30 -0.19
C PRO A 63 16.10 9.94 0.88
N GLN A 64 16.14 10.68 1.99
CA GLN A 64 17.15 10.54 3.04
C GLN A 64 16.56 10.06 4.39
N GLY A 65 15.27 9.70 4.43
CA GLY A 65 14.55 9.31 5.65
C GLY A 65 13.43 10.29 5.98
N ALA A 66 13.17 10.50 7.26
CA ALA A 66 12.09 11.37 7.73
C ALA A 66 12.23 12.81 7.20
N VAL A 67 11.10 13.42 6.82
CA VAL A 67 11.02 14.83 6.39
C VAL A 67 10.41 15.71 7.48
N SER A 68 10.33 17.02 7.25
CA SER A 68 9.66 17.96 8.15
C SER A 68 8.14 17.77 8.13
N GLU A 69 7.44 18.28 9.15
CA GLU A 69 5.97 18.31 9.16
C GLU A 69 5.41 19.11 7.98
N GLU A 70 6.06 20.21 7.58
CA GLU A 70 5.66 21.01 6.41
C GLU A 70 5.71 20.20 5.11
N GLU A 71 6.76 19.39 4.93
CA GLU A 71 6.89 18.53 3.75
C GLU A 71 5.88 17.36 3.81
N ALA A 72 5.69 16.76 4.98
CA ALA A 72 4.66 15.73 5.18
C ALA A 72 3.24 16.27 4.93
N GLU A 73 2.95 17.52 5.32
CA GLU A 73 1.69 18.20 5.01
C GLU A 73 1.49 18.35 3.50
N ALA A 74 2.54 18.77 2.79
CA ALA A 74 2.50 18.96 1.34
C ALA A 74 2.30 17.61 0.61
N GLN A 75 2.95 16.54 1.07
CA GLN A 75 2.75 15.18 0.57
C GLN A 75 1.29 14.74 0.75
N ALA A 76 0.75 14.81 1.99
CA ALA A 76 -0.62 14.43 2.28
C ALA A 76 -1.66 15.30 1.54
N SER A 77 -1.39 16.60 1.39
CA SER A 77 -2.24 17.51 0.61
C SER A 77 -2.23 17.14 -0.88
N THR A 78 -1.09 16.72 -1.41
CA THR A 78 -0.96 16.25 -2.80
C THR A 78 -1.80 14.99 -3.01
N ASP A 79 -1.76 14.03 -2.09
CA ASP A 79 -2.60 12.83 -2.18
C ASP A 79 -4.09 13.17 -2.15
N ARG A 80 -4.53 14.03 -1.22
CA ARG A 80 -5.91 14.51 -1.12
C ARG A 80 -6.38 15.22 -2.39
N ASP A 81 -5.56 16.13 -2.92
CA ASP A 81 -5.92 16.93 -4.10
C ASP A 81 -6.00 16.07 -5.37
N ASN A 82 -5.41 14.87 -5.34
CA ASN A 82 -5.56 13.83 -6.36
C ASN A 82 -6.65 12.79 -6.03
N GLY A 83 -7.47 13.03 -5.01
CA GLY A 83 -8.66 12.25 -4.67
C GLY A 83 -8.42 11.12 -3.67
N THR A 84 -7.21 10.96 -3.13
CA THR A 84 -6.88 9.93 -2.14
C THR A 84 -7.15 10.44 -0.73
N LEU A 85 -8.13 9.84 -0.06
CA LEU A 85 -8.63 10.29 1.25
C LEU A 85 -8.32 9.32 2.40
N LEU A 86 -7.85 8.10 2.07
CA LEU A 86 -7.36 7.13 3.03
C LEU A 86 -6.00 6.61 2.54
N LEU A 87 -5.02 6.60 3.43
CA LEU A 87 -3.68 6.10 3.15
C LEU A 87 -3.37 4.97 4.13
N ARG A 88 -2.77 3.88 3.66
CA ARG A 88 -2.01 2.98 4.53
C ARG A 88 -0.54 3.31 4.33
N ASP A 89 0.02 4.02 5.31
CA ASP A 89 1.44 4.24 5.39
C ASP A 89 2.11 2.92 5.75
N ALA A 90 2.75 2.30 4.75
CA ALA A 90 3.36 0.99 4.86
C ALA A 90 4.79 1.08 5.42
N GLY A 91 5.07 2.06 6.29
CA GLY A 91 6.32 2.21 7.01
C GLY A 91 6.89 3.61 6.87
N SER A 92 6.95 4.40 7.94
CA SER A 92 7.54 5.74 7.89
C SER A 92 8.54 5.97 9.02
N ALA A 93 9.59 6.72 8.72
CA ALA A 93 10.57 7.15 9.71
C ALA A 93 10.08 8.37 10.51
N ALA A 94 9.03 9.05 10.02
CA ALA A 94 8.38 10.18 10.69
C ALA A 94 7.12 9.72 11.44
N ASP A 95 6.77 10.46 12.49
CA ASP A 95 5.46 10.32 13.12
C ASP A 95 4.46 11.28 12.46
N THR A 96 3.44 10.72 11.82
CA THR A 96 2.43 11.46 11.07
C THR A 96 1.08 11.52 11.79
N ARG A 97 0.99 11.15 13.07
CA ARG A 97 -0.30 11.11 13.81
C ARG A 97 -1.06 12.44 13.85
N TRP A 98 -0.33 13.55 13.86
CA TRP A 98 -0.92 14.89 13.82
C TRP A 98 -1.75 15.15 12.56
N ILE A 99 -1.51 14.42 11.45
CA ILE A 99 -2.29 14.55 10.21
C ILE A 99 -3.75 14.12 10.44
N ASP A 100 -3.99 13.08 11.26
CA ASP A 100 -5.35 12.61 11.53
C ASP A 100 -6.17 13.57 12.40
N GLU A 101 -5.52 14.53 13.08
CA GLU A 101 -6.18 15.60 13.83
C GLU A 101 -6.73 16.70 12.92
N ARG A 102 -6.40 16.67 11.62
CA ARG A 102 -6.87 17.61 10.62
C ARG A 102 -7.96 17.00 9.75
N ASP A 103 -9.05 17.75 9.58
CA ASP A 103 -10.19 17.35 8.74
C ASP A 103 -9.97 17.69 7.27
N ASP A 104 -9.03 18.60 6.98
CA ASP A 104 -8.67 18.97 5.62
C ASP A 104 -7.60 18.05 5.01
N LEU A 105 -7.11 17.03 5.71
CA LEU A 105 -6.08 16.10 5.25
C LEU A 105 -6.62 14.65 5.17
N PRO A 106 -5.98 13.76 4.39
CA PRO A 106 -6.39 12.36 4.33
C PRO A 106 -6.13 11.66 5.68
N LYS A 107 -6.90 10.60 5.96
CA LYS A 107 -6.64 9.76 7.14
C LYS A 107 -5.57 8.72 6.84
N ILE A 108 -4.74 8.41 7.83
CA ILE A 108 -3.61 7.50 7.66
C ILE A 108 -3.73 6.31 8.62
N ILE A 109 -3.51 5.11 8.09
CA ILE A 109 -3.30 3.87 8.83
C ILE A 109 -1.81 3.57 8.82
N ARG A 110 -1.13 3.58 9.97
CA ARG A 110 0.32 3.42 10.05
C ARG A 110 0.73 1.98 10.32
N ALA A 111 1.67 1.46 9.54
CA ALA A 111 2.33 0.17 9.79
C ALA A 111 3.57 0.27 10.70
N GLY A 112 3.66 1.35 11.49
CA GLY A 112 4.85 1.70 12.27
C GLY A 112 6.00 2.17 11.38
N ARG A 113 7.23 2.01 11.85
CA ARG A 113 8.43 2.21 11.03
C ARG A 113 8.86 0.89 10.41
N HIS A 114 9.39 0.93 9.19
CA HIS A 114 10.05 -0.21 8.56
C HIS A 114 10.98 -0.93 9.54
N ILE A 115 10.91 -2.26 9.60
CA ILE A 115 11.88 -3.10 10.30
C ILE A 115 12.70 -3.81 9.23
N ALA A 116 14.01 -3.58 9.25
CA ALA A 116 14.91 -4.14 8.24
C ALA A 116 16.17 -4.71 8.89
N ARG A 117 16.79 -5.68 8.22
CA ARG A 117 18.08 -6.18 8.67
C ARG A 117 19.18 -5.15 8.44
N THR A 118 20.14 -5.07 9.37
CA THR A 118 21.24 -4.11 9.32
C THR A 118 21.93 -4.07 7.95
N ARG A 119 22.06 -2.88 7.37
CA ARG A 119 22.66 -2.63 6.03
C ARG A 119 22.02 -3.38 4.86
N ARG A 120 20.82 -3.94 5.04
CA ARG A 120 20.05 -4.63 4.00
C ARG A 120 18.85 -3.80 3.54
N TYR A 121 18.87 -2.48 3.76
CA TYR A 121 17.82 -1.58 3.26
C TYR A 121 18.33 -0.14 3.12
N ILE A 122 17.45 0.76 2.70
CA ILE A 122 17.74 2.18 2.49
C ILE A 122 18.07 2.85 3.84
N ARG A 123 19.19 3.58 3.86
CA ARG A 123 19.67 4.27 5.06
C ARG A 123 18.63 5.30 5.52
N GLY A 124 18.32 5.28 6.81
CA GLY A 124 17.41 6.26 7.44
C GLY A 124 15.94 5.82 7.45
N TYR A 125 15.58 4.77 6.72
CA TYR A 125 14.18 4.35 6.58
C TYR A 125 13.74 3.48 7.76
N ALA A 126 14.55 2.49 8.11
CA ALA A 126 14.14 1.43 9.02
C ALA A 126 14.76 1.50 10.42
N HIS A 127 14.12 0.82 11.37
CA HIS A 127 14.80 0.22 12.50
C HIS A 127 15.68 -0.93 11.99
N GLU A 128 16.99 -0.71 11.97
CA GLU A 128 17.97 -1.76 11.67
C GLU A 128 18.14 -2.68 12.87
N VAL A 129 17.82 -3.97 12.70
CA VAL A 129 17.89 -5.00 13.75
C VAL A 129 18.50 -6.29 13.20
N GLU A 130 18.99 -7.15 14.09
CA GLU A 130 19.39 -8.53 13.76
C GLU A 130 18.29 -9.55 14.11
N PRO A 131 18.36 -10.80 13.62
CA PRO A 131 17.28 -11.78 13.80
C PRO A 131 16.85 -12.00 15.26
N ASP A 132 17.78 -12.02 16.21
CA ASP A 132 17.50 -12.18 17.65
C ASP A 132 16.71 -11.02 18.27
N GLN A 133 16.64 -9.88 17.57
CA GLN A 133 15.92 -8.68 17.98
C GLN A 133 14.58 -8.50 17.25
N LEU A 134 14.33 -9.28 16.19
CA LEU A 134 13.19 -9.08 15.28
C LEU A 134 11.86 -9.15 16.03
N VAL A 135 11.62 -10.21 16.81
CA VAL A 135 10.36 -10.44 17.53
C VAL A 135 10.05 -9.29 18.49
N ALA A 136 11.05 -8.84 19.26
CA ALA A 136 10.89 -7.74 20.21
C ALA A 136 10.57 -6.42 19.49
N ARG A 137 11.22 -6.17 18.34
CA ARG A 137 10.96 -4.98 17.53
C ARG A 137 9.57 -5.03 16.89
N VAL A 138 9.16 -6.18 16.35
CA VAL A 138 7.82 -6.36 15.77
C VAL A 138 6.73 -6.07 16.80
N ARG A 139 6.84 -6.56 18.05
CA ARG A 139 5.87 -6.19 19.11
C ARG A 139 5.84 -4.70 19.40
N ALA A 140 6.99 -4.04 19.40
CA ALA A 140 7.06 -2.61 19.64
C ALA A 140 6.34 -1.82 18.54
N GLU A 141 6.57 -2.16 17.27
CA GLU A 141 5.88 -1.54 16.14
C GLU A 141 4.39 -1.92 16.09
N ALA A 142 4.01 -3.16 16.43
CA ALA A 142 2.61 -3.60 16.47
C ALA A 142 1.77 -2.76 17.44
N ARG A 143 2.35 -2.39 18.59
CA ARG A 143 1.71 -1.51 19.58
C ARG A 143 1.72 -0.04 19.19
N ALA A 144 2.66 0.36 18.34
CA ALA A 144 2.80 1.74 17.89
C ALA A 144 1.94 2.02 16.65
N GLY A 145 1.83 1.06 15.73
CA GLY A 145 1.06 1.18 14.49
C GLY A 145 -0.46 1.16 14.74
N ASP A 146 -1.21 1.44 13.68
CA ASP A 146 -2.66 1.45 13.68
C ASP A 146 -3.21 0.07 13.27
N GLY A 147 -2.68 -0.99 13.87
CA GLY A 147 -3.02 -2.38 13.59
C GLY A 147 -2.20 -3.05 12.47
N TRP A 148 -1.07 -2.47 12.09
CA TRP A 148 -0.16 -3.02 11.07
C TRP A 148 1.31 -2.93 11.50
N VAL A 149 2.14 -3.84 10.98
CA VAL A 149 3.61 -3.81 11.07
C VAL A 149 4.22 -4.00 9.68
N LYS A 150 5.25 -3.22 9.34
CA LYS A 150 6.01 -3.38 8.10
C LYS A 150 7.37 -4.05 8.31
N LEU A 151 7.57 -5.18 7.64
CA LEU A 151 8.88 -5.81 7.47
C LEU A 151 9.50 -5.49 6.10
N VAL A 152 10.84 -5.49 6.04
CA VAL A 152 11.60 -5.59 4.79
C VAL A 152 12.28 -6.95 4.78
N ASP A 153 11.90 -7.84 3.86
CA ASP A 153 12.46 -9.20 3.86
C ASP A 153 13.54 -9.43 2.82
N ASP A 154 13.43 -8.93 1.60
CA ASP A 154 14.56 -9.02 0.68
C ASP A 154 15.13 -7.67 0.28
N TRP A 155 16.40 -7.76 -0.09
CA TRP A 155 17.19 -6.70 -0.65
C TRP A 155 18.46 -7.31 -1.24
N ILE A 156 19.27 -6.51 -1.93
CA ILE A 156 20.54 -6.98 -2.45
C ILE A 156 21.46 -7.47 -1.30
N ASP A 157 21.84 -8.74 -1.40
CA ASP A 157 22.90 -9.34 -0.61
C ASP A 157 24.20 -9.25 -1.42
N ARG A 158 25.13 -8.40 -0.96
CA ARG A 158 26.38 -8.12 -1.68
C ARG A 158 27.32 -9.31 -1.74
N ASP A 159 27.23 -10.23 -0.79
CA ASP A 159 28.07 -11.43 -0.76
C ASP A 159 27.53 -12.48 -1.74
N ARG A 160 26.20 -12.54 -1.91
CA ARG A 160 25.52 -13.39 -2.91
C ARG A 160 25.43 -12.76 -4.31
N ALA A 161 25.67 -11.44 -4.40
CA ALA A 161 25.50 -10.64 -5.61
C ALA A 161 24.09 -10.73 -6.24
N ASP A 162 23.06 -10.92 -5.40
CA ASP A 162 21.68 -11.16 -5.82
C ASP A 162 20.70 -10.72 -4.70
N LEU A 163 19.39 -10.77 -4.98
CA LEU A 163 18.36 -10.71 -3.93
C LEU A 163 18.47 -11.92 -3.01
N ALA A 164 18.25 -11.72 -1.72
CA ALA A 164 18.11 -12.81 -0.76
C ALA A 164 17.23 -12.39 0.43
N PRO A 165 16.53 -13.35 1.06
CA PRO A 165 15.83 -13.12 2.32
C PRO A 165 16.76 -12.56 3.41
N CYS A 166 16.18 -11.76 4.30
CA CYS A 166 16.86 -11.12 5.41
C CYS A 166 16.63 -11.88 6.70
N TRP A 167 15.48 -12.54 6.84
CA TRP A 167 15.08 -13.22 8.06
C TRP A 167 15.16 -14.75 7.89
N PRO A 168 15.71 -15.49 8.86
CA PRO A 168 15.49 -16.91 8.96
C PRO A 168 13.98 -17.20 9.11
N ARG A 169 13.46 -18.23 8.41
CA ARG A 169 12.01 -18.53 8.38
C ARG A 169 11.40 -18.80 9.76
N ASP A 170 12.13 -19.49 10.64
CA ASP A 170 11.69 -19.76 12.01
C ASP A 170 11.50 -18.45 12.80
N VAL A 171 12.49 -17.56 12.74
CA VAL A 171 12.43 -16.22 13.35
C VAL A 171 11.31 -15.37 12.74
N LEU A 172 11.13 -15.44 11.42
CA LEU A 172 10.03 -14.75 10.72
C LEU A 172 8.66 -15.24 11.23
N THR A 173 8.48 -16.56 11.37
CA THR A 173 7.24 -17.17 11.87
C THR A 173 6.93 -16.69 13.29
N GLU A 174 7.93 -16.67 14.17
CA GLU A 174 7.79 -16.14 15.54
C GLU A 174 7.44 -14.64 15.55
N ALA A 175 8.03 -13.86 14.63
CA ALA A 175 7.77 -12.44 14.52
C ALA A 175 6.35 -12.13 14.04
N ILE A 176 5.85 -12.85 13.02
CA ILE A 176 4.47 -12.70 12.54
C ILE A 176 3.48 -13.09 13.64
N ALA A 177 3.70 -14.23 14.31
CA ALA A 177 2.87 -14.63 15.44
C ALA A 177 2.85 -13.57 16.56
N ALA A 178 3.99 -12.95 16.84
CA ALA A 178 4.08 -11.89 17.84
C ALA A 178 3.31 -10.61 17.44
N ALA A 179 3.24 -10.25 16.15
CA ALA A 179 2.38 -9.17 15.69
C ALA A 179 0.89 -9.51 15.88
N HIS A 180 0.48 -10.71 15.50
CA HIS A 180 -0.90 -11.19 15.63
C HIS A 180 -1.36 -11.24 17.10
N GLU A 181 -0.48 -11.64 18.02
CA GLU A 181 -0.75 -11.62 19.46
C GLU A 181 -1.01 -10.21 20.01
N GLU A 182 -0.41 -9.18 19.42
CA GLU A 182 -0.67 -7.78 19.75
C GLU A 182 -1.89 -7.21 19.00
N GLY A 183 -2.56 -8.01 18.17
CA GLY A 183 -3.72 -7.62 17.37
C GLY A 183 -3.38 -6.86 16.10
N ALA A 184 -2.12 -6.87 15.65
CA ALA A 184 -1.68 -6.22 14.42
C ALA A 184 -1.49 -7.25 13.29
N ARG A 185 -1.77 -6.82 12.05
CA ARG A 185 -1.44 -7.55 10.83
C ARG A 185 -0.01 -7.25 10.38
N VAL A 186 0.60 -8.14 9.60
CA VAL A 186 1.92 -7.95 9.01
C VAL A 186 1.83 -7.69 7.52
N THR A 187 2.60 -6.70 7.08
CA THR A 187 2.92 -6.55 5.67
C THR A 187 4.43 -6.51 5.44
N ALA A 188 4.89 -6.95 4.27
CA ALA A 188 6.30 -7.01 3.97
C ALA A 188 6.66 -6.65 2.53
N HIS A 189 7.78 -5.93 2.40
CA HIS A 189 8.47 -5.77 1.12
C HIS A 189 9.11 -7.10 0.70
N CYS A 190 8.68 -7.66 -0.43
CA CYS A 190 9.24 -8.87 -1.02
C CYS A 190 9.28 -8.77 -2.56
N PHE A 191 10.46 -8.90 -3.14
CA PHE A 191 10.67 -9.05 -4.58
C PHE A 191 10.96 -10.48 -5.00
N GLY A 192 11.76 -11.21 -4.23
CA GLY A 192 12.26 -12.54 -4.57
C GLY A 192 11.28 -13.66 -4.20
N GLN A 193 11.28 -14.71 -5.02
CA GLN A 193 10.49 -15.93 -4.78
C GLN A 193 10.77 -16.58 -3.42
N GLU A 194 12.04 -16.59 -2.99
CA GLU A 194 12.47 -17.20 -1.73
C GLU A 194 11.74 -16.57 -0.53
N SER A 195 11.68 -15.24 -0.51
CA SER A 195 10.95 -14.44 0.48
C SER A 195 9.45 -14.76 0.47
N LEU A 196 8.85 -14.80 -0.72
CA LEU A 196 7.42 -15.06 -0.88
C LEU A 196 7.02 -16.45 -0.39
N TYR A 197 7.86 -17.46 -0.62
CA TYR A 197 7.66 -18.80 -0.07
C TYR A 197 7.74 -18.79 1.47
N ASP A 198 8.73 -18.11 2.04
CA ASP A 198 8.91 -18.02 3.49
C ASP A 198 7.74 -17.30 4.17
N PHE A 199 7.25 -16.22 3.57
CA PHE A 199 6.10 -15.45 4.07
C PHE A 199 4.77 -16.19 3.91
N ALA A 200 4.58 -16.94 2.82
CA ALA A 200 3.43 -17.83 2.68
C ALA A 200 3.41 -18.93 3.73
N ALA A 201 4.59 -19.50 4.06
CA ALA A 201 4.71 -20.53 5.08
C ALA A 201 4.52 -19.98 6.51
N ALA A 202 4.87 -18.71 6.73
CA ALA A 202 4.77 -18.04 8.02
C ALA A 202 3.38 -17.42 8.30
N GLY A 203 2.47 -17.41 7.31
CA GLY A 203 1.09 -16.94 7.46
C GLY A 203 0.95 -15.42 7.53
N THR A 204 1.65 -14.68 6.67
CA THR A 204 1.55 -13.22 6.59
C THR A 204 0.17 -12.75 6.11
N ASP A 205 -0.20 -11.50 6.40
CA ASP A 205 -1.49 -10.95 5.99
C ASP A 205 -1.43 -10.28 4.61
N CYS A 206 -0.31 -9.62 4.30
CA CYS A 206 -0.12 -8.84 3.09
C CYS A 206 1.34 -8.89 2.62
N ILE A 207 1.54 -8.86 1.31
CA ILE A 207 2.85 -8.66 0.69
C ILE A 207 2.81 -7.47 -0.26
N GLU A 208 3.85 -6.68 -0.18
CA GLU A 208 4.07 -5.55 -1.06
C GLU A 208 4.94 -5.98 -2.24
N HIS A 209 4.64 -5.42 -3.41
CA HIS A 209 5.30 -5.67 -4.69
C HIS A 209 5.03 -7.06 -5.27
N ALA A 210 5.38 -8.12 -4.54
CA ALA A 210 5.13 -9.52 -4.87
C ALA A 210 5.62 -9.95 -6.29
N THR A 211 6.66 -9.29 -6.82
CA THR A 211 7.10 -9.45 -8.22
C THR A 211 7.61 -10.85 -8.55
N GLY A 212 8.16 -11.54 -7.56
CA GLY A 212 8.69 -12.89 -7.68
C GLY A 212 7.68 -14.01 -7.47
N LEU A 213 6.37 -13.71 -7.45
CA LEU A 213 5.34 -14.75 -7.34
C LEU A 213 5.47 -15.73 -8.51
N GLU A 214 5.38 -17.01 -8.18
CA GLU A 214 5.37 -18.14 -9.11
C GLU A 214 4.08 -18.96 -8.91
N PRO A 215 3.67 -19.79 -9.88
CA PRO A 215 2.39 -20.53 -9.81
C PRO A 215 2.17 -21.29 -8.50
N GLU A 216 3.22 -21.89 -7.94
CA GLU A 216 3.18 -22.63 -6.68
C GLU A 216 2.90 -21.71 -5.48
N THR A 217 3.51 -20.53 -5.46
CA THR A 217 3.31 -19.55 -4.37
C THR A 217 2.00 -18.78 -4.55
N VAL A 218 1.56 -18.53 -5.79
CA VAL A 218 0.25 -17.93 -6.08
C VAL A 218 -0.89 -18.78 -5.53
N ALA A 219 -0.84 -20.11 -5.70
CA ALA A 219 -1.84 -21.01 -5.15
C ALA A 219 -1.93 -20.92 -3.62
N ALA A 220 -0.78 -20.87 -2.93
CA ALA A 220 -0.72 -20.72 -1.48
C ALA A 220 -1.25 -19.36 -1.01
N PHE A 221 -0.98 -18.28 -1.74
CA PHE A 221 -1.50 -16.94 -1.42
C PHE A 221 -3.02 -16.88 -1.57
N ALA A 222 -3.57 -17.47 -2.63
CA ALA A 222 -5.00 -17.54 -2.85
C ALA A 222 -5.71 -18.38 -1.76
N GLU A 223 -5.20 -19.58 -1.46
CA GLU A 223 -5.77 -20.47 -0.44
C GLU A 223 -5.79 -19.81 0.95
N GLN A 224 -4.74 -19.06 1.29
CA GLN A 224 -4.59 -18.40 2.58
C GLN A 224 -5.14 -16.97 2.61
N SER A 225 -5.66 -16.46 1.49
CA SER A 225 -6.10 -15.06 1.34
C SER A 225 -5.02 -14.03 1.72
N ILE A 226 -3.76 -14.33 1.42
CA ILE A 226 -2.65 -13.38 1.59
C ILE A 226 -2.80 -12.30 0.54
N ALA A 227 -3.06 -11.07 0.97
CA ALA A 227 -3.24 -9.96 0.05
C ALA A 227 -1.92 -9.56 -0.62
N ILE A 228 -2.00 -9.00 -1.83
CA ILE A 228 -0.87 -8.31 -2.45
C ILE A 228 -1.23 -6.86 -2.80
N VAL A 229 -0.24 -5.99 -2.69
CA VAL A 229 -0.30 -4.61 -3.17
C VAL A 229 0.86 -4.42 -4.17
N PRO A 230 0.58 -4.48 -5.49
CA PRO A 230 1.61 -4.64 -6.50
C PRO A 230 2.58 -3.47 -6.67
N THR A 231 2.15 -2.22 -6.50
CA THR A 231 3.00 -1.02 -6.72
C THR A 231 3.71 -1.03 -8.08
N LEU A 232 2.98 -1.33 -9.14
CA LEU A 232 3.50 -1.45 -10.50
C LEU A 232 4.23 -0.20 -10.98
N ILE A 233 3.80 1.00 -10.55
CA ILE A 233 4.53 2.25 -10.85
C ILE A 233 5.93 2.30 -10.21
N ASN A 234 6.12 1.70 -9.02
CA ASN A 234 7.44 1.58 -8.41
C ASN A 234 8.29 0.54 -9.15
N ILE A 235 7.65 -0.55 -9.59
CA ILE A 235 8.32 -1.59 -10.38
C ILE A 235 8.83 -1.01 -11.72
N GLU A 236 8.24 0.08 -12.26
CA GLU A 236 8.77 0.78 -13.43
C GLU A 236 10.21 1.30 -13.24
N THR A 237 10.67 1.45 -12.00
CA THR A 237 12.05 1.89 -11.69
C THR A 237 13.08 0.75 -11.73
N PHE A 238 12.64 -0.52 -11.83
CA PHE A 238 13.53 -1.68 -11.78
C PHE A 238 14.64 -1.66 -12.85
N PRO A 239 14.40 -1.24 -14.11
CA PRO A 239 15.46 -1.10 -15.09
C PRO A 239 16.60 -0.15 -14.66
N ASP A 240 16.27 0.97 -13.99
CA ASP A 240 17.27 1.94 -13.50
C ASP A 240 18.04 1.39 -12.30
N ILE A 241 17.36 0.64 -11.41
CA ILE A 241 17.98 -0.09 -10.30
C ILE A 241 18.95 -1.16 -10.86
N ALA A 242 18.51 -1.91 -11.87
CA ALA A 242 19.31 -2.93 -12.54
C ALA A 242 20.52 -2.31 -13.26
N ALA A 243 20.35 -1.15 -13.92
CA ALA A 243 21.44 -0.42 -14.55
C ALA A 243 22.48 0.06 -13.52
N SER A 244 22.03 0.54 -12.36
CA SER A 244 22.89 1.02 -11.27
C SER A 244 23.74 -0.10 -10.64
N ALA A 245 23.26 -1.35 -10.68
CA ALA A 245 24.04 -2.52 -10.25
C ALA A 245 25.23 -2.80 -11.18
N GLY A 246 25.11 -2.44 -12.47
CA GLY A 246 26.15 -2.55 -13.49
C GLY A 246 26.76 -3.95 -13.61
N GLU A 247 28.01 -4.01 -14.04
CA GLU A 247 28.78 -5.27 -14.14
C GLU A 247 29.20 -5.83 -12.76
N LYS A 248 29.00 -5.06 -11.69
CA LYS A 248 29.41 -5.44 -10.33
C LYS A 248 28.52 -6.54 -9.76
N PHE A 249 27.22 -6.50 -10.09
CA PHE A 249 26.23 -7.48 -9.63
C PHE A 249 25.38 -7.97 -10.81
N PRO A 250 25.96 -8.75 -11.74
CA PRO A 250 25.27 -9.14 -12.97
C PRO A 250 24.05 -10.03 -12.71
N ARG A 251 24.11 -10.91 -11.71
CA ARG A 251 22.98 -11.75 -11.30
C ARG A 251 21.81 -10.93 -10.76
N TYR A 252 22.07 -10.03 -9.82
CA TYR A 252 21.07 -9.08 -9.33
C TYR A 252 20.45 -8.27 -10.49
N ARG A 253 21.27 -7.76 -11.41
CA ARG A 253 20.79 -7.04 -12.59
C ARG A 253 19.83 -7.90 -13.42
N GLU A 254 20.24 -9.12 -13.77
CA GLU A 254 19.42 -10.06 -14.54
C GLU A 254 18.10 -10.37 -13.81
N ARG A 255 18.16 -10.61 -12.49
CA ARG A 255 16.98 -10.86 -11.66
C ARG A 255 16.01 -9.67 -11.67
N MET A 256 16.50 -8.45 -11.48
CA MET A 256 15.63 -7.25 -11.47
C MET A 256 14.97 -7.01 -12.84
N ILE A 257 15.68 -7.27 -13.95
CA ILE A 257 15.10 -7.18 -15.31
C ILE A 257 14.04 -8.27 -15.53
N ASP A 258 14.31 -9.51 -15.14
CA ASP A 258 13.34 -10.61 -15.24
C ASP A 258 12.04 -10.31 -14.46
N LEU A 259 12.17 -9.85 -13.21
CA LEU A 259 11.03 -9.44 -12.38
C LEU A 259 10.23 -8.30 -13.04
N PHE A 260 10.93 -7.32 -13.62
CA PHE A 260 10.28 -6.24 -14.36
C PHE A 260 9.53 -6.78 -15.58
N GLU A 261 10.18 -7.56 -16.43
CA GLU A 261 9.60 -8.05 -17.70
C GLU A 261 8.33 -8.88 -17.48
N ARG A 262 8.28 -9.68 -16.41
CA ARG A 262 7.15 -10.57 -16.12
C ARG A 262 6.06 -9.96 -15.23
N ARG A 263 6.25 -8.74 -14.70
CA ARG A 263 5.37 -8.15 -13.66
C ARG A 263 3.87 -8.22 -13.98
N TYR A 264 3.46 -7.89 -15.21
CA TYR A 264 2.03 -7.92 -15.55
C TYR A 264 1.46 -9.33 -15.58
N ASP A 265 2.23 -10.31 -16.09
CA ASP A 265 1.81 -11.70 -16.13
C ASP A 265 1.77 -12.31 -14.72
N THR A 266 2.70 -11.92 -13.84
CA THR A 266 2.70 -12.29 -12.43
C THR A 266 1.43 -11.80 -11.73
N ILE A 267 1.11 -10.50 -11.85
CA ILE A 267 -0.09 -9.93 -11.22
C ILE A 267 -1.37 -10.49 -11.84
N ARG A 268 -1.41 -10.72 -13.16
CA ARG A 268 -2.52 -11.39 -13.84
C ARG A 268 -2.77 -12.79 -13.28
N SER A 269 -1.70 -13.58 -13.14
CA SER A 269 -1.81 -14.93 -12.60
C SER A 269 -2.31 -14.93 -11.15
N ALA A 270 -1.90 -13.95 -10.34
CA ALA A 270 -2.40 -13.81 -8.97
C ALA A 270 -3.89 -13.44 -8.95
N HIS A 271 -4.31 -12.49 -9.80
CA HIS A 271 -5.71 -12.09 -9.96
C HIS A 271 -6.59 -13.26 -10.40
N GLU A 272 -6.19 -13.98 -11.45
CA GLU A 272 -6.93 -15.14 -11.97
C GLU A 272 -7.04 -16.30 -10.96
N ALA A 273 -6.06 -16.43 -10.07
CA ALA A 273 -6.08 -17.42 -8.99
C ALA A 273 -6.95 -17.00 -7.79
N GLY A 274 -7.43 -15.75 -7.74
CA GLY A 274 -8.25 -15.24 -6.64
C GLY A 274 -7.45 -14.69 -5.45
N VAL A 275 -6.18 -14.33 -5.64
CA VAL A 275 -5.40 -13.60 -4.63
C VAL A 275 -6.06 -12.21 -4.43
N PRO A 276 -6.29 -11.75 -3.18
CA PRO A 276 -6.77 -10.38 -2.94
C PRO A 276 -5.74 -9.35 -3.40
N ILE A 277 -6.12 -8.42 -4.27
CA ILE A 277 -5.26 -7.36 -4.79
C ILE A 277 -5.84 -6.00 -4.42
N TYR A 278 -5.02 -5.15 -3.80
CA TYR A 278 -5.38 -3.76 -3.48
C TYR A 278 -4.42 -2.79 -4.15
N LEU A 279 -4.93 -1.60 -4.47
CA LEU A 279 -4.13 -0.54 -5.10
C LEU A 279 -3.21 0.11 -4.07
N GLY A 280 -1.93 0.21 -4.39
CA GLY A 280 -0.97 1.03 -3.64
C GLY A 280 0.20 1.44 -4.52
N THR A 281 0.78 2.61 -4.26
CA THR A 281 1.67 3.29 -5.22
C THR A 281 3.15 3.20 -4.88
N ASP A 282 3.49 2.89 -3.62
CA ASP A 282 4.80 3.10 -2.99
C ASP A 282 5.24 4.57 -2.99
N ALA A 283 4.29 5.53 -3.07
CA ALA A 283 4.57 6.96 -3.04
C ALA A 283 5.31 7.38 -1.77
N GLY A 284 6.31 8.23 -1.92
CA GLY A 284 7.26 8.61 -0.87
C GLY A 284 8.67 8.14 -1.20
N GLY A 285 9.66 8.70 -0.51
CA GLY A 285 11.06 8.45 -0.82
C GLY A 285 11.46 8.97 -2.20
N HIS A 286 11.36 8.14 -3.23
CA HIS A 286 11.68 8.47 -4.63
C HIS A 286 10.47 8.49 -5.56
N ILE A 287 9.33 7.95 -5.14
CA ILE A 287 8.09 7.95 -5.92
C ILE A 287 7.26 9.17 -5.52
N ALA A 288 6.67 9.85 -6.51
CA ALA A 288 5.85 11.03 -6.26
C ALA A 288 4.52 10.67 -5.58
N HIS A 289 4.00 11.57 -4.75
CA HIS A 289 2.64 11.49 -4.19
C HIS A 289 1.57 11.82 -5.25
N GLY A 290 0.33 11.40 -5.00
CA GLY A 290 -0.82 11.62 -5.90
C GLY A 290 -0.92 10.64 -7.07
N MET A 291 -0.24 9.48 -7.00
CA MET A 291 -0.07 8.57 -8.13
C MET A 291 -1.10 7.43 -8.23
N VAL A 292 -2.13 7.41 -7.37
CA VAL A 292 -3.19 6.39 -7.40
C VAL A 292 -3.82 6.22 -8.79
N PRO A 293 -4.15 7.28 -9.56
CA PRO A 293 -4.68 7.11 -10.91
C PRO A 293 -3.71 6.41 -11.87
N ALA A 294 -2.40 6.57 -11.70
CA ALA A 294 -1.41 5.91 -12.53
C ALA A 294 -1.32 4.42 -12.21
N GLU A 295 -1.26 4.06 -10.92
CA GLU A 295 -1.27 2.66 -10.49
C GLU A 295 -2.55 1.93 -10.93
N ALA A 296 -3.70 2.61 -10.93
CA ALA A 296 -4.97 2.06 -11.42
C ALA A 296 -4.87 1.61 -12.89
N LEU A 297 -4.21 2.40 -13.75
CA LEU A 297 -3.97 2.06 -15.15
C LEU A 297 -2.99 0.89 -15.30
N GLU A 298 -2.04 0.73 -14.37
CA GLU A 298 -1.13 -0.41 -14.35
C GLU A 298 -1.85 -1.71 -13.97
N LEU A 299 -2.77 -1.67 -13.00
CA LEU A 299 -3.59 -2.82 -12.62
C LEU A 299 -4.53 -3.26 -13.75
N GLU A 300 -5.06 -2.33 -14.55
CA GLU A 300 -5.83 -2.65 -15.75
C GLU A 300 -4.97 -3.39 -16.80
N LYS A 301 -3.74 -2.94 -17.03
CA LYS A 301 -2.78 -3.65 -17.91
C LYS A 301 -2.47 -5.07 -17.41
N ALA A 302 -2.45 -5.25 -16.09
CA ALA A 302 -2.29 -6.55 -15.44
C ALA A 302 -3.54 -7.45 -15.55
N GLY A 303 -4.67 -6.97 -16.08
CA GLY A 303 -5.84 -7.78 -16.40
C GLY A 303 -7.04 -7.63 -15.47
N MET A 304 -6.96 -6.75 -14.46
CA MET A 304 -8.12 -6.40 -13.64
C MET A 304 -9.09 -5.54 -14.45
N SER A 305 -10.40 -5.79 -14.33
CA SER A 305 -11.41 -4.94 -14.95
C SER A 305 -11.49 -3.57 -14.27
N PRO A 306 -11.99 -2.52 -14.95
CA PRO A 306 -12.12 -1.19 -14.34
C PRO A 306 -12.90 -1.17 -13.03
N VAL A 307 -13.94 -2.01 -12.88
CA VAL A 307 -14.73 -2.07 -11.64
C VAL A 307 -13.95 -2.73 -10.50
N GLU A 308 -13.14 -3.76 -10.80
CA GLU A 308 -12.25 -4.38 -9.82
C GLU A 308 -11.16 -3.42 -9.37
N VAL A 309 -10.55 -2.68 -10.31
CA VAL A 309 -9.56 -1.64 -9.98
C VAL A 309 -10.16 -0.56 -9.10
N LEU A 310 -11.37 -0.08 -9.42
CA LEU A 310 -12.07 0.88 -8.55
C LEU A 310 -12.33 0.29 -7.16
N GLY A 311 -12.77 -0.97 -7.06
CA GLY A 311 -12.96 -1.64 -5.77
C GLY A 311 -11.66 -1.75 -4.96
N ALA A 312 -10.57 -2.14 -5.61
CA ALA A 312 -9.22 -2.23 -5.05
C ALA A 312 -8.66 -0.87 -4.60
N ALA A 313 -9.21 0.24 -5.10
CA ALA A 313 -8.83 1.60 -4.77
C ALA A 313 -9.87 2.35 -3.92
N THR A 314 -11.02 1.76 -3.60
CA THR A 314 -12.11 2.44 -2.87
C THR A 314 -12.79 1.52 -1.85
N TRP A 315 -13.98 0.99 -2.14
CA TRP A 315 -14.82 0.26 -1.19
C TRP A 315 -14.19 -1.03 -0.70
N GLY A 316 -13.58 -1.81 -1.59
CA GLY A 316 -12.93 -3.08 -1.25
C GLY A 316 -11.69 -2.87 -0.39
N ALA A 317 -10.87 -1.86 -0.71
CA ALA A 317 -9.72 -1.49 0.12
C ALA A 317 -10.13 -0.97 1.50
N ARG A 318 -11.19 -0.15 1.58
CA ARG A 318 -11.74 0.33 2.86
C ARG A 318 -12.23 -0.82 3.72
N GLU A 319 -13.00 -1.75 3.15
CA GLU A 319 -13.48 -2.94 3.85
C GLU A 319 -12.31 -3.79 4.39
N TRP A 320 -11.30 -4.07 3.55
CA TRP A 320 -10.11 -4.82 3.94
C TRP A 320 -9.33 -4.17 5.08
N LEU A 321 -9.21 -2.85 5.06
CA LEU A 321 -8.55 -2.05 6.09
C LEU A 321 -9.44 -1.78 7.31
N GLY A 322 -10.68 -2.29 7.35
CA GLY A 322 -11.61 -2.08 8.46
C GLY A 322 -12.08 -0.63 8.61
N ARG A 323 -12.19 0.10 7.49
CA ARG A 323 -12.65 1.50 7.45
C ARG A 323 -14.00 1.63 6.74
N PRO A 324 -14.83 2.63 7.11
CA PRO A 324 -16.09 2.90 6.42
C PRO A 324 -15.87 3.29 4.95
N VAL A 325 -16.81 2.85 4.10
CA VAL A 325 -16.98 3.27 2.70
C VAL A 325 -17.66 4.64 2.63
#